data_AF-A0AAW8M6F1-F1
#
_entry.id   AF-A0AAW8M6F1-F1
#
_cell.length_a   1.000
_cell.length_b   1.000
_cell.length_c   1.000
_cell.angle_alpha   90.00
_cell.angle_beta   90.00
_cell.angle_gamma   90.00
#
_symmetry.space_group_name_H-M   'P 1'
#
loop_
_entity.id
_entity.type
_entity.pdbx_description
1 polymer ?
#
loop_
_entity_poly.entity_id
_entity_poly.type
_entity_poly.pdbx_seq_one_letter_code
_entity_poly.pdbx_strand_id
1 'polypeptide(L)'
;MEKPIKPKGAAIQSWTASYKAAHEAKLLSQTISVLNQQQAELLKRLAVAQAQEQAENARKAAEAEAKRALEERARLAAQAQRLAAEKAAALAKAQAEAKRVAAEAARMAADAEAKHAAEERARLAAEAQRLAAAEKAAAQAKARARAKAKAKTKTRARRVAAQKARIAAEAQRTAQEQALRNVLASRAFPMLGAAAATGPVFTLVGSSLVISSEATLAIQAALRAAVAMAVESLTAVAAPTLAGVAALLYSPKLANGELPERYAFSTPLSELAPTQHSDFQAIAAAGGTVDLPVRLTSQATADGQSEILVVNTDGVTHPSKIRVLPVTYNAQQNLYTATTEDTPPRTLTWTPVVQPGNSSTALPAEPPTPPAYTGASVTPAVGRIDPFPEITQNSFDDYVFVFPIDSGLPPLYVMFRDRRKDPGIALGTGTPISGVWTDAASKGEGAPIPSQIADQLRGKKFRRFRKFREALWKAVAGDPILSQHFDQYNLRRMERGLAAIVNKTERIGRRYTYELHHIKYISHGGEVYNFDNINLMTPKRHIETHRARK
;
A
#
# COMPACT_ATOMS: atom_id res chain seq x y z
N MET A 1 -71.99 99.60 -16.35
CA MET A 1 -70.81 100.46 -16.61
C MET A 1 -69.70 100.05 -15.66
N GLU A 2 -68.75 99.23 -16.11
CA GLU A 2 -67.56 98.91 -15.32
C GLU A 2 -66.60 100.10 -15.36
N LYS A 3 -66.13 100.54 -14.19
CA LYS A 3 -65.16 101.65 -14.07
C LYS A 3 -63.79 101.17 -14.56
N PRO A 4 -63.07 101.95 -15.39
CA PRO A 4 -61.75 101.55 -15.88
C PRO A 4 -60.76 101.43 -14.71
N ILE A 5 -60.06 100.29 -14.64
CA ILE A 5 -59.05 100.00 -13.63
C ILE A 5 -57.86 100.94 -13.86
N LYS A 6 -57.58 101.82 -12.89
CA LYS A 6 -56.46 102.77 -12.99
C LYS A 6 -55.12 102.05 -12.75
N PRO A 7 -54.06 102.32 -13.55
CA PRO A 7 -52.76 101.63 -13.48
C PRO A 7 -52.04 101.69 -12.12
N LYS A 8 -52.43 102.60 -11.22
CA LYS A 8 -51.93 102.71 -9.84
C LYS A 8 -53.04 102.67 -8.79
N GLY A 9 -54.22 102.16 -9.15
CA GLY A 9 -55.36 102.03 -8.24
C GLY A 9 -55.20 100.86 -7.27
N ALA A 10 -55.94 100.89 -6.16
CA ALA A 10 -55.88 99.89 -5.09
C ALA A 10 -56.02 98.43 -5.60
N ALA A 11 -56.84 98.19 -6.62
CA ALA A 11 -57.04 96.86 -7.20
C ALA A 11 -55.77 96.25 -7.83
N ILE A 12 -54.97 97.03 -8.57
CA ILE A 12 -53.71 96.55 -9.18
C ILE A 12 -52.64 96.34 -8.10
N GLN A 13 -52.63 97.16 -7.04
CA GLN A 13 -51.72 96.98 -5.92
C GLN A 13 -52.02 95.70 -5.14
N SER A 14 -53.30 95.42 -4.85
CA SER A 14 -53.73 94.18 -4.21
C SER A 14 -53.43 92.95 -5.07
N TRP A 15 -53.64 93.02 -6.38
CA TRP A 15 -53.27 91.93 -7.30
C TRP A 15 -51.76 91.69 -7.33
N THR A 16 -50.95 92.75 -7.40
CA THR A 16 -49.48 92.66 -7.38
C THR A 16 -48.98 92.05 -6.06
N ALA A 17 -49.55 92.44 -4.92
CA ALA A 17 -49.21 91.86 -3.62
C ALA A 17 -49.59 90.38 -3.55
N SER A 18 -50.78 90.01 -4.02
CA SER A 18 -51.23 88.61 -4.06
C SER A 18 -50.38 87.76 -4.99
N TYR A 19 -49.99 88.28 -6.16
CA TYR A 19 -49.13 87.58 -7.11
C TYR A 19 -47.73 87.34 -6.53
N LYS A 20 -47.14 88.35 -5.87
CA LYS A 20 -45.85 88.19 -5.16
C LYS A 20 -45.93 87.16 -4.05
N ALA A 21 -46.96 87.22 -3.20
CA ALA A 21 -47.16 86.26 -2.13
C ALA A 21 -47.34 84.83 -2.65
N ALA A 22 -48.08 84.63 -3.75
CA ALA A 22 -48.23 83.32 -4.38
C ALA A 22 -46.91 82.80 -4.97
N HIS A 23 -46.11 83.66 -5.58
CA HIS A 23 -44.80 83.30 -6.10
C HIS A 23 -43.81 82.95 -4.97
N GLU A 24 -43.80 83.71 -3.88
CA GLU A 24 -43.00 83.42 -2.67
C GLU A 24 -43.43 82.10 -2.02
N ALA A 25 -44.73 81.85 -1.89
CA ALA A 25 -45.25 80.58 -1.37
C ALA A 25 -44.84 79.38 -2.24
N LYS A 26 -44.87 79.53 -3.58
CA LYS A 26 -44.40 78.50 -4.51
C LYS A 26 -42.90 78.23 -4.35
N LEU A 27 -42.09 79.28 -4.23
CA LEU A 27 -40.65 79.15 -4.02
C LEU A 27 -40.34 78.46 -2.68
N LEU A 28 -40.99 78.86 -1.60
CA LEU A 28 -40.85 78.22 -0.28
C LEU A 28 -41.25 76.74 -0.31
N SER A 29 -42.35 76.39 -0.99
CA SER A 29 -42.78 75.00 -1.16
C SER A 29 -41.73 74.17 -1.92
N GLN A 30 -41.15 74.72 -3.00
CA GLN A 30 -40.06 74.07 -3.72
C GLN A 30 -38.81 73.91 -2.86
N THR A 31 -38.43 74.92 -2.08
CA THR A 31 -37.30 74.85 -1.14
C THR A 31 -37.51 73.77 -0.07
N ILE A 32 -38.70 73.69 0.53
CA ILE A 32 -39.06 72.64 1.50
C ILE A 32 -38.98 71.25 0.85
N SER A 33 -39.46 71.10 -0.39
CA SER A 33 -39.37 69.83 -1.11
C SER A 33 -37.92 69.39 -1.33
N VAL A 34 -37.03 70.32 -1.72
CA VAL A 34 -35.61 70.03 -1.91
C VAL A 34 -34.93 69.70 -0.59
N LEU A 35 -35.23 70.44 0.49
CA LEU A 35 -34.69 70.16 1.82
C LEU A 35 -35.13 68.79 2.35
N ASN A 36 -36.40 68.42 2.16
CA ASN A 36 -36.91 67.09 2.54
C ASN A 36 -36.20 65.96 1.75
N GLN A 37 -35.95 66.17 0.45
CA GLN A 37 -35.18 65.22 -0.36
C GLN A 37 -33.73 65.09 0.12
N GLN A 38 -33.08 66.22 0.44
CA GLN A 38 -31.72 66.23 0.98
C GLN A 38 -31.64 65.55 2.35
N GLN A 39 -32.63 65.79 3.22
CA GLN A 39 -32.73 65.14 4.52
C GLN A 39 -32.90 63.62 4.38
N ALA A 40 -33.76 63.15 3.48
CA ALA A 40 -33.96 61.72 3.23
C ALA A 40 -32.68 61.04 2.69
N GLU A 41 -31.97 61.70 1.77
CA GLU A 41 -30.70 61.20 1.22
C GLU A 41 -29.60 61.15 2.30
N LEU A 42 -29.51 62.16 3.18
CA LEU A 42 -28.57 62.16 4.30
C LEU A 42 -28.85 61.02 5.29
N LEU A 43 -30.12 60.80 5.65
CA LEU A 43 -30.51 59.69 6.53
C LEU A 43 -30.16 58.33 5.91
N LYS A 44 -30.37 58.18 4.59
CA LYS A 44 -29.99 56.96 3.87
C LYS A 44 -28.47 56.73 3.89
N ARG A 45 -27.67 57.77 3.66
CA ARG A 45 -26.21 57.68 3.74
C ARG A 45 -25.72 57.34 5.14
N LEU A 46 -26.33 57.93 6.17
CA LEU A 46 -26.01 57.63 7.56
C LEU A 46 -26.29 56.15 7.91
N ALA A 47 -27.44 55.62 7.48
CA ALA A 47 -27.78 54.22 7.69
C ALA A 47 -26.79 53.26 7.00
N VAL A 48 -26.36 53.59 5.78
CA VAL A 48 -25.34 52.79 5.06
C VAL A 48 -23.99 52.84 5.77
N ALA A 49 -23.56 54.02 6.23
CA ALA A 49 -22.31 54.17 6.97
C ALA A 49 -22.31 53.38 8.29
N GLN A 50 -23.42 53.43 9.04
CA GLN A 50 -23.58 52.66 10.28
C GLN A 50 -23.57 51.15 10.01
N ALA A 51 -24.23 50.68 8.95
CA ALA A 51 -24.20 49.28 8.56
C ALA A 51 -22.80 48.80 8.14
N GLN A 52 -22.03 49.65 7.46
CA GLN A 52 -20.64 49.36 7.09
C GLN A 52 -19.74 49.25 8.33
N GLU A 53 -19.85 50.19 9.28
CA GLU A 53 -19.09 50.17 10.52
C GLU A 53 -19.41 48.91 11.36
N GLN A 54 -20.69 48.55 11.47
CA GLN A 54 -21.11 47.32 12.16
C GLN A 54 -20.55 46.06 11.48
N ALA A 55 -20.56 46.01 10.14
CA ALA A 55 -19.99 44.89 9.40
C ALA A 55 -18.47 44.78 9.57
N GLU A 56 -17.74 45.89 9.59
CA GLU A 56 -16.30 45.89 9.87
C GLU A 56 -15.98 45.44 11.29
N ASN A 57 -16.74 45.92 12.27
CA ASN A 57 -16.55 45.52 13.67
C ASN A 57 -16.86 44.02 13.86
N ALA A 58 -17.91 43.50 13.22
CA ALA A 58 -18.22 42.07 13.22
C ALA A 58 -17.11 41.24 12.56
N ARG A 59 -16.52 41.70 11.45
CA ARG A 59 -15.39 41.03 10.80
C ARG A 59 -14.16 40.99 11.69
N LYS A 60 -13.80 42.10 12.34
CA LYS A 60 -12.66 42.18 13.27
C LYS A 60 -12.86 41.26 14.48
N ALA A 61 -14.09 41.17 15.01
CA ALA A 61 -14.42 40.26 16.10
C ALA A 61 -14.28 38.79 15.68
N ALA A 62 -14.80 38.42 14.50
CA ALA A 62 -14.70 37.06 13.96
C ALA A 62 -13.25 36.65 13.67
N GLU A 63 -12.42 37.57 13.16
CA GLU A 63 -10.99 37.32 12.92
C GLU A 63 -10.22 37.11 14.24
N ALA A 64 -10.52 37.90 15.28
CA ALA A 64 -9.94 37.74 16.60
C ALA A 64 -10.33 36.40 17.25
N GLU A 65 -11.59 35.97 17.09
CA GLU A 65 -12.06 34.68 17.60
C GLU A 65 -11.42 33.51 16.84
N ALA A 66 -11.33 33.58 15.51
CA ALA A 66 -10.65 32.57 14.69
C ALA A 66 -9.16 32.44 15.07
N LYS A 67 -8.49 33.56 15.35
CA LYS A 67 -7.09 33.55 15.81
C LYS A 67 -6.94 32.89 17.18
N ARG A 68 -7.83 33.19 18.14
CA ARG A 68 -7.85 32.53 19.46
C ARG A 68 -8.07 31.03 19.34
N ALA A 69 -9.02 30.60 18.50
CA ALA A 69 -9.29 29.19 18.27
C ALA A 69 -8.10 28.44 17.63
N LEU A 70 -7.36 29.10 16.73
CA LEU A 70 -6.15 28.54 16.13
C LEU A 70 -5.02 28.40 17.17
N GLU A 71 -4.82 29.41 18.00
CA GLU A 71 -3.82 29.39 19.08
C GLU A 71 -4.13 28.32 20.13
N GLU A 72 -5.41 28.14 20.50
CA GLU A 72 -5.85 27.09 21.41
C GLU A 72 -5.65 25.69 20.81
N ARG A 73 -6.02 25.49 19.55
CA ARG A 73 -5.76 24.24 18.83
C ARG A 73 -4.26 23.92 18.74
N ALA A 74 -3.42 24.93 18.51
CA ALA A 74 -1.97 24.76 18.48
C ALA A 74 -1.42 24.35 19.86
N ARG A 75 -1.94 24.93 20.95
CA ARG A 75 -1.59 24.52 22.32
C ARG A 75 -1.98 23.07 22.61
N LEU A 76 -3.21 22.68 22.26
CA LEU A 76 -3.69 21.31 22.44
C LEU A 76 -2.89 20.30 21.62
N ALA A 77 -2.55 20.63 20.37
CA ALA A 77 -1.70 19.79 19.53
C ALA A 77 -0.29 19.63 20.11
N ALA A 78 0.31 20.70 20.63
CA ALA A 78 1.62 20.64 21.27
C ALA A 78 1.60 19.80 22.55
N GLN A 79 0.52 19.87 23.35
CA GLN A 79 0.35 19.04 24.54
C GLN A 79 0.18 17.55 24.17
N ALA A 80 -0.62 17.25 23.14
CA ALA A 80 -0.79 15.88 22.64
C ALA A 80 0.52 15.28 22.14
N GLN A 81 1.34 16.06 21.42
CA GLN A 81 2.66 15.63 20.98
C GLN A 81 3.61 15.34 22.15
N ARG A 82 3.60 16.17 23.21
CA ARG A 82 4.41 15.92 24.42
C ARG A 82 4.00 14.62 25.11
N LEU A 83 2.70 14.40 25.31
CA LEU A 83 2.20 13.16 25.91
C LEU A 83 2.52 11.92 25.05
N ALA A 84 2.43 12.03 23.73
CA ALA A 84 2.80 10.95 22.82
C ALA A 84 4.31 10.64 22.89
N ALA A 85 5.17 11.66 22.92
CA ALA A 85 6.61 11.50 23.06
C ALA A 85 7.00 10.87 24.41
N GLU A 86 6.32 11.27 25.50
CA GLU A 86 6.54 10.70 26.82
C GLU A 86 6.14 9.22 26.89
N LYS A 87 4.97 8.85 26.35
CA LYS A 87 4.53 7.45 26.24
C LYS A 87 5.48 6.61 25.37
N ALA A 88 5.95 7.16 24.25
CA ALA A 88 6.91 6.48 23.39
C ALA A 88 8.25 6.24 24.10
N ALA A 89 8.74 7.22 24.86
CA ALA A 89 9.95 7.09 25.66
C ALA A 89 9.78 6.04 26.79
N ALA A 90 8.63 5.99 27.43
CA ALA A 90 8.32 4.98 28.45
C ALA A 90 8.28 3.57 27.86
N LEU A 91 7.65 3.39 26.69
CA LEU A 91 7.61 2.10 26.00
C LEU A 91 9.00 1.64 25.56
N ALA A 92 9.82 2.56 25.04
CA ALA A 92 11.20 2.26 24.65
C ALA A 92 12.06 1.81 25.83
N LYS A 93 11.90 2.46 27.01
CA LYS A 93 12.58 2.03 28.25
C LYS A 93 12.11 0.65 28.70
N ALA A 94 10.80 0.39 28.71
CA ALA A 94 10.25 -0.92 29.07
C ALA A 94 10.74 -2.04 28.13
N GLN A 95 10.82 -1.77 26.83
CA GLN A 95 11.35 -2.73 25.85
C GLN A 95 12.86 -2.98 26.04
N ALA A 96 13.65 -1.94 26.36
CA ALA A 96 15.07 -2.09 26.64
C ALA A 96 15.30 -2.94 27.90
N GLU A 97 14.50 -2.73 28.94
CA GLU A 97 14.56 -3.51 30.18
C GLU A 97 14.15 -4.97 29.96
N ALA A 98 13.06 -5.22 29.23
CA ALA A 98 12.63 -6.57 28.86
C ALA A 98 13.70 -7.32 28.06
N LYS A 99 14.36 -6.65 27.10
CA LYS A 99 15.50 -7.23 26.35
C LYS A 99 16.67 -7.59 27.26
N ARG A 100 16.98 -6.75 28.25
CA ARG A 100 18.05 -7.01 29.22
C ARG A 100 17.75 -8.24 30.06
N VAL A 101 16.53 -8.34 30.60
CA VAL A 101 16.07 -9.49 31.39
C VAL A 101 16.09 -10.77 30.56
N ALA A 102 15.63 -10.72 29.30
CA ALA A 102 15.65 -11.87 28.40
C ALA A 102 17.08 -12.33 28.06
N ALA A 103 18.01 -11.39 27.84
CA ALA A 103 19.42 -11.71 27.59
C ALA A 103 20.10 -12.36 28.81
N GLU A 104 19.76 -11.90 30.02
CA GLU A 104 20.28 -12.48 31.26
C GLU A 104 19.72 -13.89 31.51
N ALA A 105 18.41 -14.10 31.27
CA ALA A 105 17.80 -15.42 31.34
C ALA A 105 18.38 -16.41 30.32
N ALA A 106 18.62 -15.96 29.08
CA ALA A 106 19.25 -16.78 28.04
C ALA A 106 20.68 -17.19 28.40
N ARG A 107 21.45 -16.30 29.03
CA ARG A 107 22.79 -16.61 29.53
C ARG A 107 22.74 -17.66 30.64
N MET A 108 21.82 -17.53 31.60
CA MET A 108 21.67 -18.53 32.67
C MET A 108 21.23 -19.90 32.14
N ALA A 109 20.35 -19.95 31.14
CA ALA A 109 19.94 -21.19 30.49
C ALA A 109 21.12 -21.86 29.76
N ALA A 110 21.92 -21.08 29.02
CA ALA A 110 23.10 -21.60 28.32
C ALA A 110 24.17 -22.14 29.30
N ASP A 111 24.40 -21.46 30.43
CA ASP A 111 25.33 -21.91 31.46
C ASP A 111 24.83 -23.21 32.16
N ALA A 112 23.52 -23.38 32.32
CA ALA A 112 22.92 -24.60 32.88
C ALA A 112 23.00 -25.78 31.90
N GLU A 113 22.73 -25.56 30.61
CA GLU A 113 22.87 -26.57 29.55
C GLU A 113 24.33 -27.00 29.38
N ALA A 114 25.28 -26.05 29.44
CA ALA A 114 26.71 -26.37 29.37
C ALA A 114 27.17 -27.24 30.54
N LYS A 115 26.65 -27.00 31.76
CA LYS A 115 26.92 -27.85 32.92
C LYS A 115 26.34 -29.24 32.77
N HIS A 116 25.07 -29.37 32.37
CA HIS A 116 24.45 -30.67 32.14
C HIS A 116 25.15 -31.48 31.04
N ALA A 117 25.55 -30.82 29.94
CA ALA A 117 26.30 -31.47 28.86
C ALA A 117 27.70 -31.92 29.31
N ALA A 118 28.36 -31.16 30.19
CA ALA A 118 29.65 -31.55 30.75
C ALA A 118 29.54 -32.76 31.70
N GLU A 119 28.51 -32.79 32.55
CA GLU A 119 28.20 -33.92 33.44
C GLU A 119 27.85 -35.19 32.66
N GLU A 120 27.04 -35.08 31.61
CA GLU A 120 26.68 -36.20 30.74
C GLU A 120 27.92 -36.74 29.98
N ARG A 121 28.76 -35.85 29.45
CA ARG A 121 30.03 -36.24 28.80
C ARG A 121 30.98 -36.93 29.77
N ALA A 122 31.06 -36.48 31.02
CA ALA A 122 31.86 -37.13 32.06
C ALA A 122 31.33 -38.54 32.39
N ARG A 123 30.00 -38.69 32.47
CA ARG A 123 29.35 -39.99 32.70
C ARG A 123 29.58 -40.96 31.54
N LEU A 124 29.43 -40.51 30.29
CA LEU A 124 29.68 -41.32 29.09
C LEU A 124 31.16 -41.70 28.95
N ALA A 125 32.09 -40.82 29.31
CA ALA A 125 33.52 -41.13 29.32
C ALA A 125 33.88 -42.19 30.39
N ALA A 126 33.28 -42.11 31.57
CA ALA A 126 33.47 -43.11 32.63
C ALA A 126 32.87 -44.48 32.25
N GLU A 127 31.72 -44.50 31.59
CA GLU A 127 31.08 -45.72 31.08
C GLU A 127 31.89 -46.35 29.93
N ALA A 128 32.40 -45.53 29.01
CA ALA A 128 33.28 -45.98 27.93
C ALA A 128 34.60 -46.58 28.46
N GLN A 129 35.17 -46.02 29.53
CA GLN A 129 36.35 -46.60 30.19
C GLN A 129 36.05 -47.95 30.86
N ARG A 130 34.87 -48.11 31.50
CA ARG A 130 34.44 -49.40 32.06
C ARG A 130 34.18 -50.44 30.97
N LEU A 131 33.55 -50.05 29.87
CA LEU A 131 33.28 -50.93 28.72
C LEU A 131 34.58 -51.32 27.99
N ALA A 132 35.55 -50.41 27.82
CA ALA A 132 36.85 -50.73 27.23
C ALA A 132 37.70 -51.66 28.10
N ALA A 133 37.62 -51.53 29.44
CA ALA A 133 38.26 -52.46 30.37
C ALA A 133 37.58 -53.85 30.34
N ALA A 134 36.25 -53.89 30.24
CA ALA A 134 35.48 -55.13 30.10
C ALA A 134 35.67 -55.78 28.71
N GLU A 135 35.84 -55.00 27.64
CA GLU A 135 36.11 -55.51 26.29
C GLU A 135 37.54 -56.06 26.15
N LYS A 136 38.54 -55.46 26.79
CA LYS A 136 39.89 -56.06 26.85
C LYS A 136 39.90 -57.41 27.57
N ALA A 137 39.12 -57.55 28.65
CA ALA A 137 38.92 -58.82 29.36
C ALA A 137 38.08 -59.83 28.54
N ALA A 138 37.06 -59.37 27.82
CA ALA A 138 36.18 -60.21 26.99
C ALA A 138 36.79 -60.58 25.63
N ALA A 139 37.72 -59.79 25.08
CA ALA A 139 38.43 -60.07 23.82
C ALA A 139 39.42 -61.23 23.97
N GLN A 140 40.08 -61.35 25.13
CA GLN A 140 40.89 -62.53 25.48
C GLN A 140 40.04 -63.81 25.61
N ALA A 141 38.78 -63.70 26.04
CA ALA A 141 37.85 -64.84 26.14
C ALA A 141 37.13 -65.18 24.82
N LYS A 142 36.75 -64.18 24.01
CA LYS A 142 36.02 -64.38 22.74
C LYS A 142 36.90 -64.82 21.56
N ALA A 143 38.22 -64.63 21.64
CA ALA A 143 39.16 -65.23 20.68
C ALA A 143 39.18 -66.78 20.75
N ARG A 144 38.88 -67.36 21.92
CA ARG A 144 38.75 -68.82 22.11
C ARG A 144 37.39 -69.39 21.70
N ALA A 145 36.34 -68.57 21.63
CA ALA A 145 34.97 -69.02 21.40
C ALA A 145 34.47 -68.86 19.94
N ARG A 146 35.07 -67.97 19.14
CA ARG A 146 34.63 -67.70 17.75
C ARG A 146 35.00 -68.79 16.73
N ALA A 147 35.65 -69.87 17.16
CA ALA A 147 35.94 -71.04 16.32
C ALA A 147 34.75 -72.00 16.14
N LYS A 148 33.61 -71.79 16.84
CA LYS A 148 32.42 -72.63 16.67
C LYS A 148 31.19 -71.75 16.44
N ALA A 149 30.39 -72.14 15.44
CA ALA A 149 29.09 -71.57 15.09
C ALA A 149 29.08 -70.31 14.20
N LYS A 150 29.53 -70.48 12.95
CA LYS A 150 28.73 -69.97 11.82
C LYS A 150 27.71 -71.04 11.44
N ALA A 151 26.42 -70.76 11.65
CA ALA A 151 25.24 -71.31 10.94
C ALA A 151 24.00 -71.09 11.85
N LYS A 152 22.82 -70.65 11.42
CA LYS A 152 22.25 -70.48 10.08
C LYS A 152 20.99 -69.57 10.20
N THR A 153 20.90 -68.60 9.31
CA THR A 153 19.68 -68.22 8.56
C THR A 153 18.43 -67.64 9.29
N LYS A 154 18.43 -66.36 9.68
CA LYS A 154 17.18 -65.55 9.71
C LYS A 154 17.35 -64.03 9.49
N THR A 155 18.45 -63.58 8.86
CA THR A 155 18.79 -62.13 8.83
C THR A 155 19.07 -61.57 7.44
N ARG A 156 18.79 -62.32 6.37
CA ARG A 156 19.04 -61.84 4.99
C ARG A 156 17.81 -61.20 4.34
N ALA A 157 16.60 -61.62 4.71
CA ALA A 157 15.35 -61.11 4.12
C ALA A 157 14.95 -59.71 4.62
N ARG A 158 15.17 -59.39 5.91
CA ARG A 158 14.83 -58.06 6.49
C ARG A 158 15.78 -56.94 6.05
N ARG A 159 17.07 -57.24 5.80
CA ARG A 159 18.05 -56.21 5.39
C ARG A 159 17.82 -55.70 3.97
N VAL A 160 17.39 -56.56 3.04
CA VAL A 160 17.16 -56.17 1.64
C VAL A 160 15.88 -55.33 1.48
N ALA A 161 14.82 -55.63 2.22
CA ALA A 161 13.59 -54.84 2.21
C ALA A 161 13.77 -53.46 2.86
N ALA A 162 14.46 -53.38 4.00
CA ALA A 162 14.77 -52.11 4.65
C ALA A 162 15.74 -51.23 3.83
N GLN A 163 16.67 -51.86 3.10
CA GLN A 163 17.63 -51.14 2.25
C GLN A 163 16.97 -50.60 0.98
N LYS A 164 16.05 -51.36 0.33
CA LYS A 164 15.26 -50.84 -0.80
C LYS A 164 14.33 -49.70 -0.40
N ALA A 165 13.69 -49.78 0.77
CA ALA A 165 12.83 -48.71 1.28
C ALA A 165 13.61 -47.43 1.61
N ARG A 166 14.83 -47.56 2.18
CA ARG A 166 15.73 -46.41 2.41
C ARG A 166 16.19 -45.75 1.11
N ILE A 167 16.62 -46.55 0.12
CA ILE A 167 17.09 -46.02 -1.17
C ILE A 167 15.94 -45.34 -1.93
N ALA A 168 14.72 -45.89 -1.89
CA ALA A 168 13.55 -45.27 -2.53
C ALA A 168 13.14 -43.95 -1.84
N ALA A 169 13.18 -43.91 -0.50
CA ALA A 169 12.88 -42.70 0.28
C ALA A 169 13.95 -41.61 0.07
N GLU A 170 15.23 -42.00 -0.01
CA GLU A 170 16.35 -41.09 -0.24
C GLU A 170 16.36 -40.55 -1.67
N ALA A 171 16.00 -41.38 -2.66
CA ALA A 171 15.80 -40.99 -4.06
C ALA A 171 14.59 -40.04 -4.24
N GLN A 172 13.49 -40.27 -3.51
CA GLN A 172 12.36 -39.32 -3.49
C GLN A 172 12.75 -37.98 -2.85
N ARG A 173 13.52 -38.00 -1.76
CA ARG A 173 13.98 -36.77 -1.09
C ARG A 173 14.90 -35.93 -1.99
N THR A 174 15.85 -36.57 -2.67
CA THR A 174 16.75 -35.88 -3.60
C THR A 174 16.01 -35.39 -4.85
N ALA A 175 15.07 -36.17 -5.40
CA ALA A 175 14.24 -35.72 -6.52
C ALA A 175 13.35 -34.52 -6.15
N GLN A 176 12.77 -34.52 -4.93
CA GLN A 176 11.99 -33.39 -4.41
C GLN A 176 12.85 -32.16 -4.14
N GLU A 177 14.06 -32.33 -3.59
CA GLU A 177 15.00 -31.22 -3.39
C GLU A 177 15.43 -30.62 -4.73
N GLN A 178 15.62 -31.45 -5.75
CA GLN A 178 15.99 -31.00 -7.09
C GLN A 178 14.81 -30.34 -7.83
N ALA A 179 13.59 -30.85 -7.64
CA ALA A 179 12.37 -30.21 -8.13
C ALA A 179 12.14 -28.84 -7.47
N LEU A 180 12.34 -28.73 -6.15
CA LEU A 180 12.29 -27.47 -5.43
C LEU A 180 13.38 -26.52 -5.93
N ARG A 181 14.64 -26.96 -6.08
CA ARG A 181 15.72 -26.13 -6.64
C ARG A 181 15.39 -25.61 -8.05
N ASN A 182 14.77 -26.42 -8.89
CA ASN A 182 14.35 -26.00 -10.24
C ASN A 182 13.18 -25.00 -10.20
N VAL A 183 12.25 -25.12 -9.24
CA VAL A 183 11.17 -24.14 -9.00
C VAL A 183 11.71 -22.84 -8.41
N LEU A 184 12.67 -22.89 -7.49
CA LEU A 184 13.31 -21.70 -6.93
C LEU A 184 14.17 -20.97 -7.98
N ALA A 185 14.75 -21.70 -8.94
CA ALA A 185 15.38 -21.13 -10.12
C ALA A 185 14.38 -20.44 -11.08
N SER A 186 13.08 -20.79 -11.01
CA SER A 186 12.02 -20.27 -11.89
C SER A 186 11.40 -18.93 -11.45
N ARG A 187 12.01 -18.22 -10.48
CA ARG A 187 11.48 -16.97 -9.89
C ARG A 187 10.12 -17.12 -9.19
N ALA A 188 9.79 -18.30 -8.68
CA ALA A 188 8.57 -18.52 -7.91
C ALA A 188 8.64 -17.92 -6.48
N PHE A 189 7.48 -17.64 -5.89
CA PHE A 189 7.33 -17.25 -4.47
C PHE A 189 6.96 -18.49 -3.65
N PRO A 190 7.92 -19.12 -2.95
CA PRO A 190 7.63 -20.29 -2.13
C PRO A 190 6.99 -19.88 -0.80
N MET A 191 5.92 -20.56 -0.40
CA MET A 191 5.23 -20.37 0.86
C MET A 191 5.11 -21.71 1.61
N LEU A 192 5.32 -21.67 2.92
CA LEU A 192 5.06 -22.82 3.79
C LEU A 192 3.57 -22.88 4.09
N GLY A 193 2.87 -23.91 3.60
CA GLY A 193 1.41 -24.00 3.73
C GLY A 193 0.94 -23.96 5.19
N ALA A 194 1.61 -24.69 6.09
CA ALA A 194 1.27 -24.71 7.51
C ALA A 194 1.41 -23.33 8.19
N ALA A 195 2.43 -22.55 7.79
CA ALA A 195 2.60 -21.19 8.31
C ALA A 195 1.58 -20.23 7.70
N ALA A 196 1.34 -20.33 6.39
CA ALA A 196 0.40 -19.46 5.68
C ALA A 196 -1.06 -19.69 6.12
N ALA A 197 -1.40 -20.91 6.55
CA ALA A 197 -2.71 -21.25 7.09
C ALA A 197 -2.97 -20.68 8.49
N THR A 198 -1.92 -20.49 9.29
CA THR A 198 -2.04 -20.10 10.71
C THR A 198 -1.82 -18.61 10.94
N GLY A 199 -1.15 -17.91 10.02
CA GLY A 199 -0.93 -16.49 10.18
C GLY A 199 -0.13 -15.82 9.05
N PRO A 200 0.36 -14.59 9.31
CA PRO A 200 1.08 -13.81 8.33
C PRO A 200 2.43 -14.42 7.92
N VAL A 201 2.70 -14.48 6.62
CA VAL A 201 3.96 -15.01 6.05
C VAL A 201 4.54 -14.02 5.04
N PHE A 202 5.87 -13.89 5.07
CA PHE A 202 6.61 -13.15 4.05
C PHE A 202 7.45 -14.09 3.21
N THR A 203 7.46 -13.86 1.91
CA THR A 203 8.27 -14.64 0.97
C THR A 203 8.96 -13.71 -0.01
N LEU A 204 10.13 -14.13 -0.46
CA LEU A 204 10.92 -13.48 -1.49
C LEU A 204 10.95 -14.41 -2.71
N VAL A 205 11.30 -13.87 -3.87
CA VAL A 205 11.54 -14.71 -5.05
C VAL A 205 12.61 -15.77 -4.72
N GLY A 206 12.24 -17.05 -4.80
CA GLY A 206 13.13 -18.19 -4.55
C GLY A 206 13.52 -18.44 -3.08
N SER A 207 12.93 -17.75 -2.09
CA SER A 207 13.22 -18.00 -0.67
C SER A 207 12.08 -17.60 0.27
N SER A 208 11.97 -18.27 1.42
CA SER A 208 11.03 -17.86 2.46
C SER A 208 11.72 -16.90 3.42
N LEU A 209 11.06 -15.81 3.83
CA LEU A 209 11.56 -14.94 4.89
C LEU A 209 11.23 -15.58 6.24
N VAL A 210 12.24 -15.86 7.05
CA VAL A 210 12.02 -16.42 8.40
C VAL A 210 11.86 -15.28 9.39
N ILE A 211 10.70 -15.23 10.04
CA ILE A 211 10.37 -14.31 11.14
C ILE A 211 10.12 -15.13 12.42
N SER A 212 10.39 -14.55 13.59
CA SER A 212 10.15 -15.25 14.86
C SER A 212 8.65 -15.45 15.11
N SER A 213 8.30 -16.43 15.94
CA SER A 213 6.91 -16.69 16.32
C SER A 213 6.29 -15.47 17.02
N GLU A 214 7.07 -14.76 17.85
CA GLU A 214 6.64 -13.53 18.52
C GLU A 214 6.36 -12.42 17.51
N ALA A 215 7.22 -12.25 16.50
CA ALA A 215 7.02 -11.27 15.44
C ALA A 215 5.77 -11.60 14.61
N THR A 216 5.55 -12.87 14.27
CA THR A 216 4.37 -13.34 13.54
C THR A 216 3.08 -13.00 14.28
N LEU A 217 3.02 -13.33 15.58
CA LEU A 217 1.87 -13.00 16.44
C LEU A 217 1.66 -11.49 16.58
N ALA A 218 2.73 -10.72 16.72
CA ALA A 218 2.63 -9.27 16.84
C ALA A 218 2.14 -8.61 15.54
N ILE A 219 2.54 -9.12 14.37
CA ILE A 219 2.04 -8.67 13.06
C ILE A 219 0.57 -9.05 12.90
N GLN A 220 0.18 -10.25 13.29
CA GLN A 220 -1.22 -10.69 13.24
C GLN A 220 -2.11 -9.82 14.14
N ALA A 221 -1.68 -9.52 15.36
CA ALA A 221 -2.38 -8.63 16.28
C ALA A 221 -2.47 -7.19 15.72
N ALA A 222 -1.39 -6.67 15.16
CA ALA A 222 -1.37 -5.35 14.52
C ALA A 222 -2.31 -5.30 13.30
N LEU A 223 -2.35 -6.37 12.50
CA LEU A 223 -3.25 -6.50 11.35
C LEU A 223 -4.70 -6.45 11.79
N ARG A 224 -5.11 -7.30 12.74
CA ARG A 224 -6.48 -7.30 13.28
C ARG A 224 -6.89 -5.94 13.83
N ALA A 225 -6.00 -5.29 14.58
CA ALA A 225 -6.27 -3.96 15.14
C ALA A 225 -6.54 -2.92 14.05
N ALA A 226 -5.71 -2.90 13.00
CA ALA A 226 -5.92 -1.95 11.91
C ALA A 226 -7.12 -2.28 11.01
N VAL A 227 -7.42 -3.57 10.81
CA VAL A 227 -8.65 -3.99 10.11
C VAL A 227 -9.87 -3.48 10.88
N ALA A 228 -9.92 -3.67 12.20
CA ALA A 228 -10.99 -3.15 13.04
C ALA A 228 -11.11 -1.62 12.94
N MET A 229 -10.00 -0.88 13.09
CA MET A 229 -10.00 0.58 12.95
C MET A 229 -10.45 1.05 11.55
N ALA A 230 -10.01 0.36 10.50
CA ALA A 230 -10.36 0.70 9.13
C ALA A 230 -11.84 0.45 8.84
N VAL A 231 -12.47 -0.58 9.45
CA VAL A 231 -13.89 -0.88 9.28
C VAL A 231 -14.78 0.07 10.11
N GLU A 232 -14.40 0.40 11.34
CA GLU A 232 -15.20 1.26 12.25
C GLU A 232 -15.29 2.73 11.80
N SER A 233 -14.38 3.21 10.96
CA SER A 233 -14.31 4.60 10.51
C SER A 233 -15.39 5.03 9.49
N LEU A 234 -16.29 4.12 9.07
CA LEU A 234 -17.39 4.37 8.12
C LEU A 234 -18.47 5.37 8.62
N THR A 235 -18.37 5.87 9.85
CA THR A 235 -19.39 6.74 10.48
C THR A 235 -19.05 8.24 10.51
N ALA A 236 -17.83 8.65 10.13
CA ALA A 236 -17.41 10.06 10.18
C ALA A 236 -17.33 10.70 8.78
N VAL A 237 -18.13 11.74 8.55
CA VAL A 237 -18.17 12.50 7.30
C VAL A 237 -16.82 13.20 7.03
N ALA A 238 -16.24 12.91 5.85
CA ALA A 238 -15.23 13.70 5.11
C ALA A 238 -13.71 13.54 5.40
N ALA A 239 -13.18 12.33 5.64
CA ALA A 239 -11.76 12.04 5.35
C ALA A 239 -11.50 10.54 5.07
N PRO A 240 -10.69 10.16 4.05
CA PRO A 240 -10.21 8.78 3.91
C PRO A 240 -9.25 8.44 5.06
N THR A 241 -9.49 7.32 5.72
CA THR A 241 -8.65 6.80 6.81
C THR A 241 -7.74 5.68 6.30
N LEU A 242 -6.44 5.84 6.52
CA LEU A 242 -5.40 4.86 6.24
C LEU A 242 -4.86 4.37 7.59
N ALA A 243 -4.74 3.06 7.79
CA ALA A 243 -4.13 2.49 8.99
C ALA A 243 -2.89 1.68 8.58
N GLY A 244 -1.70 2.15 8.94
CA GLY A 244 -0.47 1.40 8.73
C GLY A 244 -0.39 0.16 9.64
N VAL A 245 0.03 -0.98 9.09
CA VAL A 245 0.33 -2.22 9.83
C VAL A 245 1.66 -2.76 9.37
N ALA A 246 2.60 -2.90 10.29
CA ALA A 246 3.90 -3.55 10.07
C ALA A 246 4.86 -2.82 9.10
N ALA A 247 6.06 -2.57 9.60
CA ALA A 247 7.20 -2.06 8.83
C ALA A 247 8.23 -3.18 8.64
N LEU A 248 8.62 -3.41 7.39
CA LEU A 248 9.75 -4.27 7.04
C LEU A 248 11.05 -3.50 7.19
N LEU A 249 11.88 -3.89 8.17
CA LEU A 249 13.22 -3.37 8.41
C LEU A 249 14.27 -4.13 7.58
N TYR A 250 15.06 -3.30 6.91
CA TYR A 250 16.18 -3.57 6.02
C TYR A 250 17.15 -4.70 6.41
N SER A 251 17.70 -5.38 5.38
CA SER A 251 18.89 -6.24 5.49
C SER A 251 20.17 -5.50 5.08
N PRO A 252 21.21 -5.43 5.93
CA PRO A 252 22.46 -4.75 5.58
C PRO A 252 23.45 -5.54 4.70
N LYS A 253 23.22 -6.82 4.42
CA LYS A 253 24.27 -7.68 3.86
C LYS A 253 24.04 -8.06 2.41
N LEU A 254 24.37 -7.14 1.50
CA LEU A 254 24.94 -7.44 0.18
C LEU A 254 25.43 -6.12 -0.43
N ALA A 255 26.75 -5.93 -0.46
CA ALA A 255 27.43 -4.77 -1.06
C ALA A 255 27.25 -4.67 -2.61
N ASN A 256 26.29 -5.40 -3.18
CA ASN A 256 26.02 -5.50 -4.60
C ASN A 256 24.68 -4.85 -5.00
N GLY A 257 23.94 -4.26 -4.04
CA GLY A 257 22.71 -3.51 -4.36
C GLY A 257 21.56 -4.35 -4.91
N GLU A 258 21.64 -5.68 -4.90
CA GLU A 258 20.51 -6.58 -5.14
C GLU A 258 19.65 -6.62 -3.87
N LEU A 259 18.77 -5.63 -3.76
CA LEU A 259 17.62 -5.67 -2.87
C LEU A 259 16.87 -7.00 -3.09
N PRO A 260 16.23 -7.58 -2.06
CA PRO A 260 15.09 -8.45 -2.31
C PRO A 260 13.96 -7.57 -2.90
N GLU A 261 14.06 -7.21 -4.20
CA GLU A 261 13.16 -6.21 -4.81
C GLU A 261 11.71 -6.69 -4.90
N ARG A 262 11.48 -8.01 -4.73
CA ARG A 262 10.19 -8.67 -4.93
C ARG A 262 9.87 -9.55 -3.73
N TYR A 263 9.08 -9.01 -2.80
CA TYR A 263 8.49 -9.78 -1.72
C TYR A 263 6.98 -9.89 -1.92
N ALA A 264 6.41 -10.95 -1.36
CA ALA A 264 4.97 -11.10 -1.18
C ALA A 264 4.66 -11.28 0.31
N PHE A 265 3.51 -10.77 0.72
CA PHE A 265 2.94 -10.94 2.04
C PHE A 265 1.65 -11.75 1.91
N SER A 266 1.51 -12.80 2.71
CA SER A 266 0.34 -13.68 2.75
C SER A 266 -0.27 -13.67 4.14
N THR A 267 -1.60 -13.75 4.21
CA THR A 267 -2.35 -13.95 5.46
C THR A 267 -3.63 -14.74 5.16
N PRO A 268 -4.18 -15.53 6.10
CA PRO A 268 -5.50 -16.11 5.95
C PRO A 268 -6.53 -15.01 5.64
N LEU A 269 -7.42 -15.25 4.66
CA LEU A 269 -8.40 -14.25 4.23
C LEU A 269 -9.33 -13.80 5.38
N SER A 270 -9.61 -14.70 6.32
CA SER A 270 -10.40 -14.44 7.53
C SER A 270 -9.82 -13.34 8.42
N GLU A 271 -8.52 -13.02 8.32
CA GLU A 271 -7.90 -11.90 9.05
C GLU A 271 -8.34 -10.54 8.52
N LEU A 272 -8.75 -10.46 7.25
CA LEU A 272 -9.19 -9.23 6.59
C LEU A 272 -10.72 -9.14 6.47
N ALA A 273 -11.37 -10.29 6.29
CA ALA A 273 -12.81 -10.38 6.06
C ALA A 273 -13.42 -11.54 6.87
N PRO A 274 -13.45 -11.45 8.22
CA PRO A 274 -13.88 -12.54 9.09
C PRO A 274 -15.36 -12.92 8.92
N THR A 275 -16.19 -12.00 8.44
CA THR A 275 -17.64 -12.19 8.23
C THR A 275 -18.00 -12.56 6.79
N GLN A 276 -17.02 -12.83 5.93
CA GLN A 276 -17.27 -13.10 4.52
C GLN A 276 -17.58 -14.58 4.27
N HIS A 277 -18.75 -14.84 3.70
CA HIS A 277 -19.28 -16.18 3.44
C HIS A 277 -19.50 -16.46 1.94
N SER A 278 -18.71 -15.83 1.06
CA SER A 278 -18.80 -16.04 -0.39
C SER A 278 -18.36 -17.45 -0.79
N ASP A 279 -18.96 -18.01 -1.85
CA ASP A 279 -18.48 -19.25 -2.47
C ASP A 279 -17.21 -18.98 -3.28
N PHE A 280 -16.07 -18.96 -2.58
CA PHE A 280 -14.77 -18.70 -3.19
C PHE A 280 -14.37 -19.73 -4.24
N GLN A 281 -14.87 -20.98 -4.15
CA GLN A 281 -14.54 -22.02 -5.11
C GLN A 281 -15.21 -21.75 -6.46
N ALA A 282 -16.50 -21.40 -6.45
CA ALA A 282 -17.22 -21.01 -7.65
C ALA A 282 -16.65 -19.72 -8.27
N ILE A 283 -16.31 -18.72 -7.44
CA ILE A 283 -15.71 -17.47 -7.91
C ILE A 283 -14.34 -17.74 -8.56
N ALA A 284 -13.50 -18.56 -7.94
CA ALA A 284 -12.19 -18.93 -8.48
C ALA A 284 -12.30 -19.68 -9.81
N ALA A 285 -13.24 -20.63 -9.92
CA ALA A 285 -13.49 -21.38 -11.15
C ALA A 285 -13.94 -20.48 -12.32
N ALA A 286 -14.66 -19.39 -12.01
CA ALA A 286 -15.09 -18.40 -12.99
C ALA A 286 -14.03 -17.32 -13.28
N GLY A 287 -12.88 -17.31 -12.59
CA GLY A 287 -11.90 -16.22 -12.68
C GLY A 287 -12.45 -14.87 -12.18
N GLY A 288 -13.39 -14.91 -11.23
CA GLY A 288 -14.15 -13.76 -10.77
C GLY A 288 -13.43 -12.85 -9.78
N THR A 289 -14.17 -11.86 -9.29
CA THR A 289 -13.72 -10.93 -8.25
C THR A 289 -14.63 -10.99 -7.04
N VAL A 290 -14.09 -10.67 -5.87
CA VAL A 290 -14.84 -10.53 -4.62
C VAL A 290 -14.60 -9.13 -4.04
N ASP A 291 -15.61 -8.55 -3.40
CA ASP A 291 -15.47 -7.29 -2.66
C ASP A 291 -14.99 -7.57 -1.25
N LEU A 292 -13.90 -6.91 -0.86
CA LEU A 292 -13.39 -6.94 0.51
C LEU A 292 -13.65 -5.59 1.22
N PRO A 293 -13.78 -5.58 2.56
CA PRO A 293 -13.93 -4.34 3.34
C PRO A 293 -12.60 -3.59 3.54
N VAL A 294 -11.48 -4.30 3.40
CA VAL A 294 -10.13 -3.75 3.48
C VAL A 294 -9.22 -4.43 2.47
N ARG A 295 -8.22 -3.70 1.98
CA ARG A 295 -7.14 -4.22 1.14
C ARG A 295 -5.79 -3.73 1.61
N LEU A 296 -4.76 -4.49 1.28
CA LEU A 296 -3.38 -4.22 1.67
C LEU A 296 -2.56 -3.68 0.50
N THR A 297 -1.72 -2.70 0.80
CA THR A 297 -0.72 -2.18 -0.13
C THR A 297 0.61 -1.95 0.58
N SER A 298 1.67 -1.69 -0.18
CA SER A 298 3.00 -1.41 0.34
C SER A 298 3.51 -0.02 -0.06
N GLN A 299 3.99 0.74 0.92
CA GLN A 299 4.64 2.03 0.70
C GLN A 299 6.12 1.96 1.10
N ALA A 300 6.97 2.65 0.33
CA ALA A 300 8.36 2.83 0.73
C ALA A 300 8.47 4.08 1.62
N THR A 301 9.09 3.96 2.79
CA THR A 301 9.38 5.10 3.68
C THR A 301 10.56 5.91 3.14
N ALA A 302 10.79 7.11 3.70
CA ALA A 302 11.93 7.96 3.35
C ALA A 302 13.28 7.24 3.53
N ASP A 303 13.36 6.36 4.54
CA ASP A 303 14.54 5.58 4.89
C ASP A 303 14.68 4.29 4.06
N GLY A 304 13.81 4.09 3.06
CA GLY A 304 13.86 2.94 2.16
C GLY A 304 13.24 1.65 2.71
N GLN A 305 12.57 1.71 3.87
CA GLN A 305 11.84 0.58 4.45
C GLN A 305 10.51 0.37 3.72
N SER A 306 9.96 -0.84 3.77
CA SER A 306 8.65 -1.13 3.16
C SER A 306 7.61 -1.28 4.26
N GLU A 307 6.63 -0.40 4.28
CA GLU A 307 5.53 -0.40 5.23
C GLU A 307 4.29 -0.97 4.56
N ILE A 308 3.59 -1.88 5.25
CA ILE A 308 2.31 -2.41 4.79
C ILE A 308 1.21 -1.49 5.32
N LEU A 309 0.27 -1.13 4.45
CA LEU A 309 -0.86 -0.28 4.79
C LEU A 309 -2.14 -1.07 4.63
N VAL A 310 -3.02 -0.98 5.63
CA VAL A 310 -4.41 -1.45 5.57
C VAL A 310 -5.26 -0.28 5.13
N VAL A 311 -6.00 -0.47 4.04
CA VAL A 311 -6.83 0.55 3.43
C VAL A 311 -8.28 0.08 3.48
N ASN A 312 -9.16 0.88 4.11
CA ASN A 312 -10.61 0.67 4.01
C ASN A 312 -11.05 0.79 2.55
N THR A 313 -11.92 -0.12 2.12
CA THR A 313 -12.50 -0.11 0.78
C THR A 313 -14.01 0.03 0.83
N ASP A 314 -14.50 1.06 0.16
CA ASP A 314 -15.91 1.44 0.03
C ASP A 314 -16.42 1.25 -1.41
N GLY A 315 -15.54 0.81 -2.32
CA GLY A 315 -15.84 0.70 -3.75
C GLY A 315 -15.95 2.05 -4.48
N VAL A 316 -15.80 3.17 -3.75
CA VAL A 316 -15.99 4.54 -4.28
C VAL A 316 -14.70 5.34 -4.20
N THR A 317 -14.13 5.46 -3.01
CA THR A 317 -12.85 6.12 -2.73
C THR A 317 -11.68 5.16 -2.92
N HIS A 318 -11.83 3.92 -2.45
CA HIS A 318 -10.83 2.86 -2.63
C HIS A 318 -11.49 1.59 -3.20
N PRO A 319 -10.95 0.99 -4.26
CA PRO A 319 -11.55 -0.18 -4.90
C PRO A 319 -11.62 -1.40 -3.98
N SER A 320 -12.82 -1.94 -3.77
CA SER A 320 -13.09 -3.14 -2.96
C SER A 320 -12.84 -4.45 -3.70
N LYS A 321 -13.00 -4.48 -5.03
CA LYS A 321 -12.89 -5.69 -5.84
C LYS A 321 -11.46 -6.22 -5.94
N ILE A 322 -11.27 -7.48 -5.58
CA ILE A 322 -10.01 -8.24 -5.71
C ILE A 322 -10.23 -9.50 -6.54
N ARG A 323 -9.22 -9.93 -7.32
CA ARG A 323 -9.27 -11.16 -8.12
C ARG A 323 -9.13 -12.41 -7.25
N VAL A 324 -9.88 -13.44 -7.61
CA VAL A 324 -9.81 -14.76 -6.97
C VAL A 324 -9.24 -15.76 -7.97
N LEU A 325 -8.15 -16.44 -7.58
CA LEU A 325 -7.45 -17.41 -8.42
C LEU A 325 -7.52 -18.81 -7.80
N PRO A 326 -7.78 -19.85 -8.60
CA PRO A 326 -7.71 -21.22 -8.13
C PRO A 326 -6.24 -21.67 -8.00
N VAL A 327 -5.98 -22.48 -6.97
CA VAL A 327 -4.70 -23.14 -6.78
C VAL A 327 -4.82 -24.59 -7.21
N THR A 328 -3.83 -25.10 -7.94
CA THR A 328 -3.81 -26.48 -8.45
C THR A 328 -2.73 -27.29 -7.76
N TYR A 329 -3.00 -28.57 -7.49
CA TYR A 329 -1.99 -29.47 -6.94
C TYR A 329 -1.14 -30.06 -8.05
N ASN A 330 0.18 -29.87 -7.97
CA ASN A 330 1.15 -30.50 -8.86
C ASN A 330 1.71 -31.78 -8.20
N ALA A 331 1.22 -32.93 -8.64
CA ALA A 331 1.62 -34.23 -8.10
C ALA A 331 3.10 -34.59 -8.34
N GLN A 332 3.73 -34.06 -9.40
CA GLN A 332 5.15 -34.33 -9.67
C GLN A 332 6.07 -33.59 -8.70
N GLN A 333 5.68 -32.39 -8.31
CA GLN A 333 6.44 -31.53 -7.42
C GLN A 333 6.00 -31.65 -5.95
N ASN A 334 4.85 -32.31 -5.71
CA ASN A 334 4.20 -32.38 -4.40
C ASN A 334 3.97 -30.99 -3.80
N LEU A 335 3.53 -30.03 -4.63
CA LEU A 335 3.29 -28.64 -4.26
C LEU A 335 1.98 -28.15 -4.86
N TYR A 336 1.29 -27.29 -4.12
CA TYR A 336 0.22 -26.47 -4.68
C TYR A 336 0.84 -25.32 -5.47
N THR A 337 0.33 -25.02 -6.66
CA THR A 337 0.87 -24.00 -7.57
C THR A 337 -0.25 -23.12 -8.12
N ALA A 338 0.01 -21.82 -8.20
CA ALA A 338 -0.82 -20.88 -8.92
C ALA A 338 0.05 -19.86 -9.67
N THR A 339 -0.44 -19.40 -10.81
CA THR A 339 0.24 -18.42 -11.65
C THR A 339 -0.70 -17.24 -11.87
N THR A 340 -0.22 -16.02 -11.63
CA THR A 340 -1.00 -14.82 -11.88
C THR A 340 -1.08 -14.53 -13.37
N GLU A 341 -2.19 -13.94 -13.82
CA GLU A 341 -2.41 -13.52 -15.21
C GLU A 341 -1.67 -12.20 -15.58
N ASP A 342 -0.80 -11.74 -14.69
CA ASP A 342 -0.01 -10.53 -14.92
C ASP A 342 1.01 -10.75 -16.04
N THR A 343 1.48 -9.66 -16.64
CA THR A 343 2.63 -9.70 -17.55
C THR A 343 3.79 -8.88 -16.98
N PRO A 344 4.92 -9.50 -16.55
CA PRO A 344 5.17 -10.94 -16.55
C PRO A 344 4.40 -11.68 -15.44
N PRO A 345 4.05 -12.97 -15.67
CA PRO A 345 3.32 -13.76 -14.69
C PRO A 345 4.19 -14.06 -13.47
N ARG A 346 3.54 -14.18 -12.31
CA ARG A 346 4.20 -14.60 -11.06
C ARG A 346 3.66 -15.95 -10.65
N THR A 347 4.57 -16.88 -10.38
CA THR A 347 4.23 -18.21 -9.88
C THR A 347 4.39 -18.24 -8.36
N LEU A 348 3.39 -18.75 -7.67
CA LEU A 348 3.42 -19.01 -6.24
C LEU A 348 3.30 -20.50 -6.00
N THR A 349 4.01 -21.00 -4.98
CA THR A 349 3.96 -22.41 -4.60
C THR A 349 3.79 -22.59 -3.10
N TRP A 350 2.91 -23.50 -2.70
CA TRP A 350 2.65 -23.82 -1.30
C TRP A 350 2.95 -25.29 -1.00
N THR A 351 3.59 -25.54 0.14
CA THR A 351 3.73 -26.91 0.64
C THR A 351 2.39 -27.46 1.14
N PRO A 352 2.04 -28.72 0.84
CA PRO A 352 0.81 -29.34 1.35
C PRO A 352 0.82 -29.47 2.87
N VAL A 353 -0.34 -29.24 3.50
CA VAL A 353 -0.58 -29.56 4.92
C VAL A 353 -1.14 -30.98 5.06
N VAL A 354 -1.95 -31.41 4.10
CA VAL A 354 -2.46 -32.78 3.93
C VAL A 354 -2.08 -33.26 2.53
N GLN A 355 -1.61 -34.51 2.38
CA GLN A 355 -1.33 -35.10 1.07
C GLN A 355 -2.62 -35.67 0.45
N PRO A 356 -3.05 -35.19 -0.74
CA PRO A 356 -4.22 -35.75 -1.41
C PRO A 356 -4.00 -37.22 -1.78
N GLY A 357 -4.96 -38.08 -1.44
CA GLY A 357 -4.97 -39.50 -1.84
C GLY A 357 -4.24 -40.49 -0.92
N ASN A 358 -3.65 -40.05 0.18
CA ASN A 358 -2.97 -40.94 1.13
C ASN A 358 -3.83 -41.12 2.40
N SER A 359 -4.55 -42.25 2.52
CA SER A 359 -5.24 -42.66 3.76
C SER A 359 -4.27 -43.10 4.89
N SER A 360 -3.02 -42.65 4.85
CA SER A 360 -1.98 -43.05 5.79
C SER A 360 -1.99 -42.12 7.01
N THR A 361 -1.97 -42.69 8.21
CA THR A 361 -1.80 -41.98 9.48
C THR A 361 -0.33 -41.63 9.78
N ALA A 362 0.59 -41.96 8.88
CA ALA A 362 1.98 -41.51 8.96
C ALA A 362 2.03 -40.03 8.58
N LEU A 363 2.64 -39.20 9.44
CA LEU A 363 2.97 -37.81 9.14
C LEU A 363 3.56 -37.73 7.72
N PRO A 364 3.07 -36.82 6.85
CA PRO A 364 3.64 -36.64 5.53
C PRO A 364 5.16 -36.53 5.61
N ALA A 365 5.88 -37.13 4.65
CA ALA A 365 7.29 -36.80 4.48
C ALA A 365 7.38 -35.28 4.32
N GLU A 366 7.97 -34.61 5.31
CA GLU A 366 8.04 -33.15 5.38
C GLU A 366 8.72 -32.66 4.09
N PRO A 367 8.00 -31.93 3.22
CA PRO A 367 8.57 -31.45 1.98
C PRO A 367 9.78 -30.56 2.33
N PRO A 368 10.86 -30.61 1.52
CA PRO A 368 12.04 -29.79 1.79
C PRO A 368 11.62 -28.32 1.92
N THR A 369 11.97 -27.72 3.05
CA THR A 369 11.64 -26.32 3.32
C THR A 369 12.42 -25.42 2.36
N PRO A 370 11.80 -24.36 1.81
CA PRO A 370 12.51 -23.40 0.98
C PRO A 370 13.70 -22.80 1.75
N PRO A 371 14.78 -22.40 1.07
CA PRO A 371 15.90 -21.71 1.69
C PRO A 371 15.40 -20.52 2.52
N ALA A 372 15.83 -20.49 3.78
CA ALA A 372 15.50 -19.44 4.72
C ALA A 372 16.37 -18.20 4.46
N TYR A 373 15.73 -17.07 4.13
CA TYR A 373 16.40 -15.78 4.17
C TYR A 373 16.23 -15.17 5.57
N THR A 374 17.33 -14.91 6.26
CA THR A 374 17.36 -14.29 7.61
C THR A 374 17.82 -12.83 7.58
N GLY A 375 18.04 -12.29 6.38
CA GLY A 375 18.63 -10.97 6.22
C GLY A 375 17.70 -9.83 6.61
N ALA A 376 16.38 -9.95 6.44
CA ALA A 376 15.43 -8.89 6.73
C ALA A 376 14.78 -9.07 8.11
N SER A 377 14.52 -7.96 8.78
CA SER A 377 13.80 -7.91 10.05
C SER A 377 12.39 -7.39 9.82
N VAL A 378 11.39 -7.92 10.50
CA VAL A 378 10.01 -7.40 10.43
C VAL A 378 9.67 -6.81 11.78
N THR A 379 9.21 -5.56 11.81
CA THR A 379 8.80 -4.91 13.05
C THR A 379 7.34 -4.49 12.96
N PRO A 380 6.51 -4.94 13.91
CA PRO A 380 5.13 -4.53 13.97
C PRO A 380 5.07 -3.02 14.25
N ALA A 381 4.30 -2.30 13.43
CA ALA A 381 3.95 -0.90 13.62
C ALA A 381 2.43 -0.84 13.73
N VAL A 382 1.92 -0.11 14.73
CA VAL A 382 0.49 0.04 15.01
C VAL A 382 0.14 1.53 14.96
N GLY A 383 -0.98 1.85 14.31
CA GLY A 383 -1.77 3.03 14.66
C GLY A 383 -1.29 4.36 14.11
N ARG A 384 -0.50 4.39 13.01
CA ARG A 384 -0.25 5.64 12.31
C ARG A 384 -1.32 5.88 11.25
N ILE A 385 -2.12 6.93 11.45
CA ILE A 385 -3.00 7.48 10.42
C ILE A 385 -2.17 8.47 9.62
N ASP A 386 -1.71 8.06 8.44
CA ASP A 386 -0.95 8.93 7.55
C ASP A 386 -1.86 9.72 6.61
N PRO A 387 -1.79 11.06 6.60
CA PRO A 387 -2.43 11.85 5.56
C PRO A 387 -1.65 11.68 4.23
N PHE A 388 -2.25 10.88 3.34
CA PHE A 388 -2.06 10.88 1.88
C PHE A 388 -0.69 10.43 1.30
N PRO A 389 -0.48 9.12 1.10
CA PRO A 389 -0.14 8.61 -0.23
C PRO A 389 -1.39 8.61 -1.13
N GLU A 390 -1.21 8.89 -2.42
CA GLU A 390 -2.24 8.69 -3.43
C GLU A 390 -2.53 7.19 -3.61
N ILE A 391 -3.47 6.67 -2.83
CA ILE A 391 -3.98 5.31 -3.05
C ILE A 391 -4.98 5.38 -4.20
N THR A 392 -4.61 4.74 -5.31
CA THR A 392 -5.42 4.63 -6.53
C THR A 392 -5.68 3.17 -6.80
N GLN A 393 -6.50 2.85 -7.80
CA GLN A 393 -6.69 1.47 -8.24
C GLN A 393 -5.37 0.76 -8.58
N ASN A 394 -4.33 1.48 -8.99
CA ASN A 394 -3.01 0.93 -9.30
C ASN A 394 -2.09 0.77 -8.08
N SER A 395 -2.58 1.10 -6.88
CA SER A 395 -1.81 0.94 -5.64
C SER A 395 -1.96 -0.47 -5.07
N PHE A 396 -2.97 -1.23 -5.50
CA PHE A 396 -3.19 -2.61 -5.07
C PHE A 396 -2.60 -3.60 -6.07
N ASP A 397 -1.90 -4.60 -5.56
CA ASP A 397 -1.37 -5.71 -6.34
C ASP A 397 -1.49 -6.98 -5.50
N ASP A 398 -2.71 -7.49 -5.46
CA ASP A 398 -3.21 -8.42 -4.47
C ASP A 398 -4.21 -9.41 -5.09
N TYR A 399 -4.27 -10.58 -4.49
CA TYR A 399 -5.05 -11.72 -4.96
C TYR A 399 -5.59 -12.52 -3.77
N VAL A 400 -6.74 -13.15 -3.98
CA VAL A 400 -7.21 -14.26 -3.12
C VAL A 400 -6.91 -15.56 -3.83
N PHE A 401 -6.17 -16.46 -3.18
CA PHE A 401 -5.88 -17.80 -3.67
C PHE A 401 -6.75 -18.82 -2.96
N VAL A 402 -7.46 -19.63 -3.74
CA VAL A 402 -8.42 -20.62 -3.23
C VAL A 402 -7.90 -22.03 -3.51
N PHE A 403 -7.75 -22.81 -2.45
CA PHE A 403 -7.21 -24.16 -2.51
C PHE A 403 -8.32 -25.21 -2.64
N PRO A 404 -8.01 -26.39 -3.19
CA PRO A 404 -8.92 -27.54 -3.11
C PRO A 404 -9.34 -27.81 -1.66
N ILE A 405 -10.60 -28.19 -1.46
CA ILE A 405 -11.19 -28.34 -0.12
C ILE A 405 -10.48 -29.39 0.74
N ASP A 406 -9.86 -30.39 0.10
CA ASP A 406 -9.09 -31.47 0.71
C ASP A 406 -7.63 -31.10 1.02
N SER A 407 -7.20 -29.88 0.68
CA SER A 407 -5.82 -29.43 0.93
C SER A 407 -5.50 -29.15 2.40
N GLY A 408 -6.52 -28.89 3.21
CA GLY A 408 -6.39 -28.37 4.58
C GLY A 408 -5.91 -26.92 4.66
N LEU A 409 -5.83 -26.19 3.53
CA LEU A 409 -5.44 -24.78 3.47
C LEU A 409 -6.67 -23.87 3.32
N PRO A 410 -6.80 -22.81 4.15
CA PRO A 410 -7.85 -21.82 3.97
C PRO A 410 -7.57 -20.94 2.73
N PRO A 411 -8.56 -20.20 2.22
CA PRO A 411 -8.31 -19.14 1.25
C PRO A 411 -7.28 -18.14 1.80
N LEU A 412 -6.28 -17.82 0.99
CA LEU A 412 -5.20 -16.92 1.38
C LEU A 412 -5.29 -15.60 0.62
N TYR A 413 -5.22 -14.49 1.36
CA TYR A 413 -4.97 -13.19 0.78
C TYR A 413 -3.46 -13.03 0.61
N VAL A 414 -3.02 -12.72 -0.61
CA VAL A 414 -1.62 -12.44 -0.92
C VAL A 414 -1.51 -11.09 -1.59
N MET A 415 -0.65 -10.22 -1.08
CA MET A 415 -0.24 -9.00 -1.77
C MET A 415 1.24 -9.00 -2.13
N PHE A 416 1.53 -8.34 -3.22
CA PHE A 416 2.87 -8.10 -3.70
C PHE A 416 3.27 -6.65 -3.46
N ARG A 417 4.58 -6.42 -3.47
CA ARG A 417 5.11 -5.07 -3.57
C ARG A 417 4.64 -4.40 -4.88
N ASP A 418 4.36 -3.09 -4.83
CA ASP A 418 3.95 -2.31 -6.01
C ASP A 418 4.92 -2.53 -7.19
N ARG A 419 4.38 -3.06 -8.31
CA ARG A 419 5.12 -3.39 -9.54
C ARG A 419 5.79 -2.17 -10.18
N ARG A 420 5.35 -0.94 -9.87
CA ARG A 420 6.03 0.30 -10.30
C ARG A 420 7.39 0.48 -9.63
N LYS A 421 7.68 -0.27 -8.58
CA LYS A 421 8.99 -0.29 -7.91
C LYS A 421 9.91 -1.38 -8.45
N ASP A 422 9.41 -2.30 -9.26
CA ASP A 422 10.18 -3.38 -9.86
C ASP A 422 10.83 -2.97 -11.18
N PRO A 423 11.99 -3.56 -11.54
CA PRO A 423 12.57 -3.36 -12.85
C PRO A 423 11.70 -3.92 -13.98
N GLY A 424 11.68 -3.21 -15.11
CA GLY A 424 10.99 -3.65 -16.32
C GLY A 424 11.59 -3.06 -17.59
N ILE A 425 11.14 -3.58 -18.72
CA ILE A 425 11.58 -3.17 -20.06
C ILE A 425 10.44 -2.36 -20.68
N ALA A 426 10.77 -1.24 -21.32
CA ALA A 426 9.79 -0.46 -22.06
C ALA A 426 9.36 -1.19 -23.33
N LEU A 427 8.05 -1.41 -23.47
CA LEU A 427 7.40 -2.13 -24.57
C LEU A 427 6.36 -1.23 -25.25
N GLY A 428 5.79 -1.71 -26.36
CA GLY A 428 4.71 -1.02 -27.06
C GLY A 428 5.17 -0.05 -28.14
N THR A 429 4.26 0.28 -29.04
CA THR A 429 4.56 1.10 -30.23
C THR A 429 4.27 2.58 -30.03
N GLY A 430 3.41 2.94 -29.08
CA GLY A 430 2.83 4.26 -28.99
C GLY A 430 1.89 4.55 -30.16
N THR A 431 1.41 5.79 -30.25
CA THR A 431 0.46 6.21 -31.30
C THR A 431 0.99 7.44 -32.03
N PRO A 432 0.91 7.50 -33.37
CA PRO A 432 1.15 8.74 -34.10
C PRO A 432 0.15 9.81 -33.66
N ILE A 433 0.64 11.01 -33.36
CA ILE A 433 -0.21 12.13 -32.95
C ILE A 433 -0.24 13.20 -34.04
N SER A 434 -1.41 13.80 -34.24
CA SER A 434 -1.59 14.97 -35.11
C SER A 434 -2.00 16.17 -34.26
N GLY A 435 -1.25 17.27 -34.34
CA GLY A 435 -1.51 18.48 -33.55
C GLY A 435 -0.86 18.47 -32.16
N VAL A 436 -1.37 19.31 -31.27
CA VAL A 436 -0.78 19.50 -29.93
C VAL A 436 -1.07 18.29 -29.05
N TRP A 437 0.00 17.59 -28.67
CA TRP A 437 -0.06 16.34 -27.91
C TRP A 437 -0.90 16.43 -26.64
N THR A 438 -0.76 17.53 -25.90
CA THR A 438 -1.39 17.71 -24.59
C THR A 438 -2.87 18.04 -24.64
N ASP A 439 -3.43 18.38 -25.80
CA ASP A 439 -4.85 18.77 -25.94
C ASP A 439 -5.82 17.62 -25.63
N ALA A 440 -5.40 16.39 -25.89
CA ALA A 440 -6.17 15.20 -25.54
C ALA A 440 -6.01 14.80 -24.07
N ALA A 441 -5.03 15.33 -23.33
CA ALA A 441 -4.76 14.92 -21.95
C ALA A 441 -5.86 15.34 -20.96
N SER A 442 -6.65 16.38 -21.27
CA SER A 442 -7.81 16.79 -20.47
C SER A 442 -9.14 16.21 -20.98
N LYS A 443 -9.13 15.37 -22.02
CA LYS A 443 -10.32 14.87 -22.72
C LYS A 443 -10.34 13.34 -22.79
N GLY A 444 -11.52 12.75 -23.00
CA GLY A 444 -11.66 11.32 -23.32
C GLY A 444 -10.85 10.39 -22.41
N GLU A 445 -10.07 9.48 -23.01
CA GLU A 445 -9.19 8.56 -22.28
C GLU A 445 -7.77 9.13 -22.03
N GLY A 446 -7.54 10.42 -22.26
CA GLY A 446 -6.22 11.04 -22.21
C GLY A 446 -5.46 10.97 -23.54
N ALA A 447 -4.26 11.54 -23.58
CA ALA A 447 -3.42 11.55 -24.77
C ALA A 447 -2.51 10.32 -24.80
N PRO A 448 -2.49 9.51 -25.89
CA PRO A 448 -1.59 8.37 -25.99
C PRO A 448 -0.12 8.81 -26.03
N ILE A 449 0.79 7.92 -25.65
CA ILE A 449 2.23 8.20 -25.79
C ILE A 449 2.61 8.27 -27.28
N PRO A 450 3.29 9.33 -27.74
CA PRO A 450 3.65 9.47 -29.15
C PRO A 450 4.59 8.36 -29.62
N SER A 451 4.35 7.81 -30.81
CA SER A 451 5.16 6.71 -31.37
C SER A 451 6.66 7.04 -31.43
N GLN A 452 7.01 8.27 -31.81
CA GLN A 452 8.41 8.72 -31.86
C GLN A 452 9.11 8.72 -30.49
N ILE A 453 8.37 8.90 -29.39
CA ILE A 453 8.90 8.79 -28.03
C ILE A 453 8.99 7.32 -27.60
N ALA A 454 8.00 6.51 -27.97
CA ALA A 454 8.03 5.08 -27.74
C ALA A 454 9.26 4.45 -28.45
N ASP A 455 9.52 4.80 -29.71
CA ASP A 455 10.67 4.30 -30.48
C ASP A 455 12.01 4.62 -29.81
N GLN A 456 12.18 5.81 -29.22
CA GLN A 456 13.40 6.18 -28.51
C GLN A 456 13.64 5.39 -27.22
N LEU A 457 12.59 4.87 -26.60
CA LEU A 457 12.65 4.26 -25.28
C LEU A 457 12.39 2.76 -25.28
N ARG A 458 11.78 2.21 -26.35
CA ARG A 458 11.48 0.78 -26.50
C ARG A 458 12.74 -0.06 -26.32
N GLY A 459 12.61 -1.18 -25.62
CA GLY A 459 13.70 -2.10 -25.32
C GLY A 459 14.62 -1.65 -24.18
N LYS A 460 14.53 -0.40 -23.69
CA LYS A 460 15.35 0.05 -22.56
C LYS A 460 14.85 -0.56 -21.24
N LYS A 461 15.79 -1.02 -20.41
CA LYS A 461 15.51 -1.52 -19.06
C LYS A 461 15.52 -0.37 -18.05
N PHE A 462 14.47 -0.27 -17.25
CA PHE A 462 14.33 0.69 -16.16
C PHE A 462 14.29 -0.05 -14.83
N ARG A 463 14.97 0.49 -13.81
CA ARG A 463 14.96 -0.10 -12.45
C ARG A 463 13.62 0.05 -11.72
N ARG A 464 12.83 1.05 -12.08
CA ARG A 464 11.51 1.38 -11.50
C ARG A 464 10.75 2.36 -12.39
N PHE A 465 9.44 2.43 -12.29
CA PHE A 465 8.57 3.25 -13.14
C PHE A 465 8.87 4.75 -13.03
N ARG A 466 9.32 5.22 -11.86
CA ARG A 466 9.81 6.60 -11.71
C ARG A 466 10.94 6.93 -12.69
N LYS A 467 11.87 5.99 -12.93
CA LYS A 467 12.98 6.18 -13.87
C LYS A 467 12.53 6.15 -15.32
N PHE A 468 11.55 5.31 -15.64
CA PHE A 468 10.86 5.33 -16.91
C PHE A 468 10.18 6.68 -17.16
N ARG A 469 9.38 7.19 -16.19
CA ARG A 469 8.73 8.51 -16.28
C ARG A 469 9.75 9.64 -16.47
N GLU A 470 10.85 9.62 -15.71
CA GLU A 470 11.93 10.61 -15.85
C GLU A 470 12.54 10.57 -17.27
N ALA A 471 12.75 9.39 -17.83
CA ALA A 471 13.26 9.24 -19.19
C ALA A 471 12.24 9.65 -20.27
N LEU A 472 10.96 9.36 -20.07
CA LEU A 472 9.87 9.79 -20.95
C LEU A 472 9.83 11.31 -21.08
N TRP A 473 9.85 12.04 -19.95
CA TRP A 473 9.85 13.51 -20.01
C TRP A 473 11.10 14.09 -20.66
N LYS A 474 12.27 13.49 -20.43
CA LYS A 474 13.51 13.90 -21.11
C LYS A 474 13.45 13.66 -22.61
N ALA A 475 12.90 12.53 -23.05
CA ALA A 475 12.72 12.22 -24.47
C ALA A 475 11.78 13.21 -25.14
N VAL A 476 10.66 13.57 -24.50
CA VAL A 476 9.74 14.60 -25.01
C VAL A 476 10.42 15.96 -25.10
N ALA A 477 11.24 16.34 -24.11
CA ALA A 477 11.95 17.62 -24.14
C ALA A 477 13.02 17.69 -25.24
N GLY A 478 13.67 16.57 -25.55
CA GLY A 478 14.67 16.48 -26.61
C GLY A 478 14.09 16.30 -28.02
N ASP A 479 12.78 16.10 -28.14
CA ASP A 479 12.13 15.88 -29.42
C ASP A 479 11.86 17.22 -30.13
N PRO A 480 12.31 17.41 -31.38
CA PRO A 480 12.19 18.70 -32.08
C PRO A 480 10.76 19.18 -32.30
N ILE A 481 9.78 18.27 -32.35
CA ILE A 481 8.37 18.59 -32.61
C ILE A 481 7.62 18.74 -31.28
N LEU A 482 7.72 17.76 -30.38
CA LEU A 482 6.96 17.77 -29.13
C LEU A 482 7.44 18.81 -28.13
N SER A 483 8.72 19.17 -28.15
CA SER A 483 9.24 20.25 -27.29
C SER A 483 8.53 21.59 -27.57
N GLN A 484 8.09 21.83 -28.81
CA GLN A 484 7.38 23.06 -29.19
C GLN A 484 5.99 23.17 -28.55
N HIS A 485 5.44 22.06 -28.04
CA HIS A 485 4.14 22.04 -27.35
C HIS A 485 4.22 22.55 -25.90
N PHE A 486 5.42 22.86 -25.38
CA PHE A 486 5.63 23.26 -24.00
C PHE A 486 6.33 24.62 -23.91
N ASP A 487 5.97 25.40 -22.90
CA ASP A 487 6.69 26.64 -22.58
C ASP A 487 8.11 26.35 -22.04
N GLN A 488 8.98 27.37 -22.06
CA GLN A 488 10.37 27.23 -21.62
C GLN A 488 10.52 26.76 -20.15
N TYR A 489 9.58 27.10 -19.28
CA TYR A 489 9.65 26.70 -17.88
C TYR A 489 9.40 25.19 -17.74
N ASN A 490 8.40 24.68 -18.46
CA ASN A 490 8.11 23.25 -18.55
C ASN A 490 9.23 22.47 -19.22
N LEU A 491 9.83 23.00 -20.30
CA LEU A 491 10.99 22.37 -20.94
C LEU A 491 12.16 22.17 -19.97
N ARG A 492 12.58 23.21 -19.24
CA ARG A 492 13.65 23.11 -18.23
C ARG A 492 13.35 22.08 -17.13
N ARG A 493 12.07 21.86 -16.81
CA ARG A 493 11.65 20.82 -15.86
C ARG A 493 11.77 19.42 -16.47
N MET A 494 11.29 19.26 -17.69
CA MET A 494 11.29 18.00 -18.43
C MET A 494 12.72 17.52 -18.74
N GLU A 495 13.63 18.42 -19.08
CA GLU A 495 15.07 18.13 -19.24
C GLU A 495 15.70 17.53 -17.97
N ARG A 496 15.17 17.88 -16.79
CA ARG A 496 15.56 17.31 -15.49
C ARG A 496 14.82 16.01 -15.14
N GLY A 497 13.90 15.55 -16.00
CA GLY A 497 13.04 14.37 -15.78
C GLY A 497 11.80 14.64 -14.93
N LEU A 498 11.45 15.91 -14.69
CA LEU A 498 10.23 16.28 -13.99
C LEU A 498 9.06 16.36 -14.97
N ALA A 499 7.86 16.03 -14.50
CA ALA A 499 6.66 16.20 -15.31
C ALA A 499 6.35 17.68 -15.56
N ALA A 500 5.84 17.97 -16.76
CA ALA A 500 5.32 19.29 -17.10
C ALA A 500 4.11 19.64 -16.23
N ILE A 501 3.99 20.92 -15.90
CA ILE A 501 2.89 21.51 -15.14
C ILE A 501 1.69 21.72 -16.07
N VAL A 502 0.50 21.36 -15.58
CA VAL A 502 -0.76 21.60 -16.32
C VAL A 502 -1.26 23.03 -16.10
N ASN A 503 -2.18 23.44 -16.98
CA ASN A 503 -2.94 24.69 -16.83
C ASN A 503 -3.65 24.76 -15.48
N LYS A 504 -3.80 25.97 -14.91
CA LYS A 504 -4.34 26.15 -13.55
C LYS A 504 -5.72 25.51 -13.35
N THR A 505 -6.57 25.54 -14.39
CA THR A 505 -7.92 24.97 -14.40
C THR A 505 -7.96 23.44 -14.34
N GLU A 506 -6.85 22.79 -14.66
CA GLU A 506 -6.71 21.33 -14.72
C GLU A 506 -6.03 20.74 -13.47
N ARG A 507 -5.67 21.60 -12.50
CA ARG A 507 -5.02 21.21 -11.24
C ARG A 507 -6.07 20.83 -10.20
N ILE A 508 -5.73 19.86 -9.36
CA ILE A 508 -6.55 19.48 -8.20
C ILE A 508 -5.65 19.43 -6.95
N GLY A 509 -5.81 20.41 -6.07
CA GLY A 509 -5.01 20.54 -4.85
C GLY A 509 -3.50 20.58 -5.15
N ARG A 510 -2.75 19.62 -4.58
CA ARG A 510 -1.29 19.48 -4.78
C ARG A 510 -0.92 18.76 -6.08
N ARG A 511 -1.89 18.25 -6.85
CA ARG A 511 -1.67 17.62 -8.16
C ARG A 511 -1.74 18.70 -9.24
N TYR A 512 -0.59 19.12 -9.73
CA TYR A 512 -0.48 20.19 -10.71
C TYR A 512 0.38 19.86 -11.93
N THR A 513 0.83 18.62 -12.06
CA THR A 513 1.61 18.14 -13.21
C THR A 513 0.82 17.12 -14.01
N TYR A 514 1.16 16.92 -15.29
CA TYR A 514 0.60 15.82 -16.06
C TYR A 514 0.97 14.49 -15.42
N GLU A 515 0.08 13.51 -15.54
CA GLU A 515 0.16 12.21 -14.93
C GLU A 515 0.13 11.11 -15.98
N LEU A 516 0.83 10.01 -15.72
CA LEU A 516 0.78 8.82 -16.58
C LEU A 516 -0.24 7.85 -16.00
N HIS A 517 -1.32 7.65 -16.74
CA HIS A 517 -2.43 6.77 -16.40
C HIS A 517 -2.27 5.44 -17.15
N HIS A 518 -2.48 4.31 -16.47
CA HIS A 518 -2.53 3.01 -17.14
C HIS A 518 -3.96 2.69 -17.59
N ILE A 519 -4.15 2.39 -18.88
CA ILE A 519 -5.46 2.14 -19.50
C ILE A 519 -6.10 0.86 -18.91
N LYS A 520 -5.38 -0.26 -19.01
CA LYS A 520 -5.59 -1.47 -18.21
C LYS A 520 -4.81 -1.30 -16.92
N TYR A 521 -5.54 -1.23 -15.81
CA TYR A 521 -4.95 -1.00 -14.49
C TYR A 521 -3.93 -2.07 -14.13
N ILE A 522 -2.84 -1.66 -13.48
CA ILE A 522 -1.79 -2.58 -12.99
C ILE A 522 -2.41 -3.63 -12.06
N SER A 523 -3.33 -3.19 -11.21
CA SER A 523 -4.07 -4.06 -10.31
C SER A 523 -4.95 -5.06 -11.01
N HIS A 524 -5.20 -4.93 -12.33
CA HIS A 524 -5.96 -5.83 -13.19
C HIS A 524 -5.07 -6.52 -14.24
N GLY A 525 -3.79 -6.73 -13.94
CA GLY A 525 -2.84 -7.37 -14.84
C GLY A 525 -2.34 -6.47 -15.97
N GLY A 526 -2.53 -5.17 -15.85
CA GLY A 526 -1.98 -4.19 -16.80
C GLY A 526 -0.46 -4.15 -16.80
N GLU A 527 0.12 -3.94 -17.98
CA GLU A 527 1.57 -3.82 -18.14
C GLU A 527 2.06 -2.45 -17.65
N VAL A 528 3.11 -2.46 -16.81
CA VAL A 528 3.62 -1.25 -16.15
C VAL A 528 4.39 -0.34 -17.12
N TYR A 529 5.13 -0.93 -18.07
CA TYR A 529 6.09 -0.25 -18.94
C TYR A 529 5.72 -0.30 -20.42
N ASN A 530 4.48 -0.67 -20.75
CA ASN A 530 3.99 -0.69 -22.13
C ASN A 530 3.41 0.70 -22.48
N PHE A 531 3.96 1.36 -23.50
CA PHE A 531 3.48 2.65 -23.99
C PHE A 531 2.02 2.61 -24.46
N ASP A 532 1.58 1.48 -25.02
CA ASP A 532 0.20 1.30 -25.50
C ASP A 532 -0.79 1.12 -24.34
N ASN A 533 -0.29 0.83 -23.13
CA ASN A 533 -1.08 0.78 -21.91
C ASN A 533 -1.01 2.09 -21.11
N ILE A 534 -0.40 3.17 -21.63
CA ILE A 534 -0.19 4.41 -20.88
C ILE A 534 -0.75 5.61 -21.66
N ASN A 535 -1.59 6.41 -20.98
CA ASN A 535 -2.04 7.70 -21.46
C ASN A 535 -1.55 8.83 -20.55
N LEU A 536 -1.25 9.98 -21.14
CA LEU A 536 -1.03 11.24 -20.44
C LEU A 536 -2.38 11.85 -20.08
N MET A 537 -2.57 12.19 -18.81
CA MET A 537 -3.78 12.85 -18.33
C MET A 537 -3.47 14.09 -17.49
N THR A 538 -4.40 15.04 -17.46
CA THR A 538 -4.41 16.07 -16.42
C THR A 538 -4.91 15.50 -15.09
N PRO A 539 -4.49 16.06 -13.94
CA PRO A 539 -4.98 15.62 -12.63
C PRO A 539 -6.50 15.61 -12.52
N LYS A 540 -7.16 16.66 -13.00
CA LYS A 540 -8.61 16.76 -13.02
C LYS A 540 -9.23 15.61 -13.84
N ARG A 541 -8.77 15.41 -15.08
CA ARG A 541 -9.30 14.35 -15.94
C ARG A 541 -9.05 12.97 -15.38
N HIS A 542 -7.87 12.72 -14.82
CA HIS A 542 -7.52 11.45 -14.22
C HIS A 542 -8.49 11.07 -13.08
N ILE A 543 -8.83 12.03 -12.21
CA ILE A 543 -9.82 11.83 -11.15
C ILE A 543 -11.22 11.55 -11.71
N GLU A 544 -11.64 12.29 -12.74
CA GLU A 544 -12.94 12.08 -13.40
C GLU A 544 -13.05 10.68 -14.02
N THR A 545 -12.01 10.19 -14.71
CA THR A 545 -12.00 8.86 -15.31
C THR A 545 -12.19 7.76 -14.28
N HIS A 546 -11.49 7.85 -13.13
CA HIS A 546 -11.68 6.89 -12.03
C HIS A 546 -13.05 7.00 -11.36
N ARG A 547 -13.68 8.18 -11.38
CA ARG A 547 -15.07 8.35 -10.90
C ARG A 547 -16.12 7.82 -11.89
N ALA A 548 -15.82 7.80 -13.19
CA ALA A 548 -16.77 7.45 -14.25
C ALA A 548 -16.74 5.96 -14.62
N ARG A 549 -15.57 5.29 -14.53
CA ARG A 549 -15.42 3.84 -14.73
C ARG A 549 -15.85 3.01 -13.51
N LYS A 550 -16.78 3.54 -12.71
CA LYS A 550 -17.41 2.89 -11.56
C LYS A 550 -18.20 1.66 -11.97
#